data_AF-A0A0S7XPW4-F1
#
_entry.id   AF-A0A0S7XPW4-F1
#
_cell.length_a   1.000
_cell.length_b   1.000
_cell.length_c   1.000
_cell.angle_alpha   90.00
_cell.angle_beta   90.00
_cell.angle_gamma   90.00
#
_symmetry.space_group_name_H-M   'P 1'
#
loop_
_entity.id
_entity.type
_entity.pdbx_description
1 polymer ?
#
loop_
_entity_poly.entity_id
_entity_poly.type
_entity_poly.pdbx_seq_one_letter_code
_entity_poly.pdbx_strand_id
1 'polypeptide(L)' 'MGIRSLYRYPILSALILGGFGMQTASAARRDLPLVIRGEPNATVVLPDDATPPLREAAADLVRVIERMSGARLRTVSDPE' A
#
# COMPACT_ATOMS: atom_id res chain seq x y z
N MET A 1 20.55 34.19 53.68
CA MET A 1 21.88 34.80 53.47
C MET A 1 22.68 33.86 52.59
N GLY A 2 23.20 34.33 51.44
CA GLY A 2 24.31 33.70 50.73
C GLY A 2 23.98 32.67 49.64
N ILE A 3 24.18 33.08 48.38
CA ILE A 3 24.12 32.31 47.14
C ILE A 3 25.53 31.79 46.82
N ARG A 4 25.68 30.58 46.24
CA ARG A 4 26.64 30.17 45.17
C ARG A 4 26.91 28.64 45.24
N SER A 5 26.35 27.86 44.31
CA SER A 5 26.90 27.53 42.98
C SER A 5 27.99 26.46 43.01
N LEU A 6 27.72 25.29 42.43
CA LEU A 6 28.45 24.84 41.23
C LEU A 6 27.75 23.64 40.55
N TYR A 7 27.33 23.89 39.32
CA TYR A 7 27.06 23.00 38.18
C TYR A 7 27.49 21.52 38.29
N ARG A 8 26.55 20.60 38.03
CA ARG A 8 26.79 19.33 37.31
C ARG A 8 25.47 18.67 36.88
N TYR A 9 24.91 19.12 35.76
CA TYR A 9 23.86 18.37 35.02
C TYR A 9 24.52 17.17 34.30
N PRO A 10 23.80 16.06 33.99
CA PRO A 10 22.82 16.08 32.89
C PRO A 10 21.55 15.23 33.09
N ILE A 11 20.43 15.81 32.67
CA ILE A 11 19.45 15.24 31.73
C ILE A 11 19.17 13.74 31.89
N LEU A 12 18.03 13.40 32.49
CA LEU A 12 17.28 12.21 32.09
C LEU A 12 15.80 12.56 31.96
N SER A 13 15.45 12.76 30.71
CA SER A 13 14.11 12.96 30.19
C SER A 13 13.32 11.65 30.20
N ALA A 14 12.00 11.82 30.07
CA ALA A 14 10.97 10.86 29.66
C ALA A 14 10.31 10.03 30.76
N LEU A 15 8.97 10.07 30.85
CA LEU A 15 8.16 9.13 30.06
C LEU A 15 6.65 9.47 30.10
N ILE A 16 6.15 9.92 28.95
CA ILE A 16 4.89 9.55 28.25
C ILE A 16 3.57 9.67 29.03
N LEU A 17 2.89 10.81 28.81
CA LEU A 17 1.44 10.92 28.86
C LEU A 17 0.91 10.67 27.44
N GLY A 18 0.41 9.47 27.15
CA GLY A 18 -0.11 9.10 25.84
C GLY A 18 -1.41 8.36 26.00
N GLY A 19 -2.53 9.08 25.92
CA GLY A 19 -3.87 8.53 25.96
C GLY A 19 -4.03 7.40 24.96
N PHE A 20 -4.59 6.28 25.43
CA PHE A 20 -4.96 5.13 24.63
C PHE A 20 -6.19 5.52 23.79
N GLY A 21 -5.96 6.36 22.78
CA GLY A 21 -6.88 6.57 21.69
C GLY A 21 -6.93 5.28 20.90
N MET A 22 -7.93 4.45 21.20
CA MET A 22 -8.29 3.25 20.46
C MET A 22 -8.74 3.70 19.06
N GLN A 23 -7.76 4.02 18.21
CA GLN A 23 -7.95 4.21 16.79
C GLN A 23 -8.34 2.84 16.24
N THR A 24 -9.65 2.57 16.20
CA THR A 24 -10.18 1.56 15.31
C THR A 24 -9.73 1.98 13.92
N ALA A 25 -8.74 1.27 13.37
CA ALA A 25 -8.30 1.47 12.01
C ALA A 25 -9.53 1.25 11.12
N SER A 26 -10.20 2.34 10.76
CA SER A 26 -11.12 2.36 9.66
C SER A 26 -10.31 1.82 8.49
N ALA A 27 -10.69 0.65 7.97
CA ALA A 27 -10.15 0.14 6.72
C ALA A 27 -10.51 1.18 5.67
N ALA A 28 -9.63 2.16 5.50
CA ALA A 28 -9.76 3.20 4.50
C ALA A 28 -9.98 2.45 3.20
N ARG A 29 -11.16 2.63 2.60
CA ARG A 29 -11.53 2.07 1.32
C ARG A 29 -10.49 2.56 0.32
N ARG A 30 -9.44 1.76 0.11
CA ARG A 30 -8.41 2.05 -0.88
C ARG A 30 -9.03 1.66 -2.20
N ASP A 31 -9.64 2.64 -2.86
CA ASP A 31 -10.03 2.48 -4.24
C ASP A 31 -8.78 2.06 -5.02
N LEU A 32 -8.88 0.95 -5.77
CA LEU A 32 -7.80 0.43 -6.60
C LEU A 32 -8.13 0.74 -8.07
N PRO A 33 -7.79 1.94 -8.57
CA PRO A 33 -8.09 2.29 -9.95
C PRO A 33 -7.23 1.45 -10.89
N LEU A 34 -7.90 0.63 -11.71
CA LEU A 34 -7.24 -0.16 -12.76
C LEU A 34 -6.87 0.70 -13.97
N VAL A 35 -7.64 1.76 -14.21
CA VAL A 35 -7.47 2.70 -15.33
C VAL A 35 -7.72 4.12 -14.81
N ILE A 36 -6.84 5.05 -15.14
CA ILE A 36 -6.94 6.47 -14.77
C ILE A 36 -6.88 7.30 -16.05
N ARG A 37 -7.93 8.08 -16.33
CA ARG A 37 -8.00 8.97 -17.50
C ARG A 37 -7.75 8.26 -18.84
N GLY A 38 -8.22 7.02 -18.97
CA GLY A 38 -8.05 6.21 -20.18
C GLY A 38 -6.70 5.50 -20.28
N GLU A 39 -5.83 5.66 -19.29
CA GLU A 39 -4.53 5.00 -19.25
C GLU A 39 -4.51 3.84 -18.24
N PRO A 40 -3.88 2.70 -18.57
CA PRO A 40 -3.76 1.58 -17.65
C PRO A 40 -2.92 1.97 -16.43
N ASN A 41 -3.45 1.74 -15.24
CA ASN A 41 -2.84 2.08 -13.95
C ASN A 41 -2.50 0.84 -13.10
N ALA A 42 -2.80 -0.36 -13.61
CA ALA A 42 -2.54 -1.63 -12.96
C ALA A 42 -1.91 -2.65 -13.92
N THR A 43 -1.27 -3.65 -13.33
CA THR A 43 -0.65 -4.78 -14.03
C THR A 43 -1.25 -6.07 -13.48
N VAL A 44 -1.63 -6.97 -14.38
CA VAL A 44 -2.04 -8.33 -14.02
C VAL A 44 -0.76 -9.16 -13.86
N VAL A 45 -0.57 -9.72 -12.67
CA VAL A 45 0.58 -10.57 -12.36
C VAL A 45 0.12 -12.02 -12.34
N LEU A 46 0.83 -12.89 -13.06
CA LEU A 46 0.58 -14.32 -13.09
C LEU A 46 1.83 -15.08 -12.62
N PRO A 47 1.68 -16.11 -11.78
CA PRO A 47 2.79 -17.01 -11.48
C PRO A 47 3.36 -17.64 -12.75
N ASP A 48 4.67 -17.88 -12.78
CA ASP A 48 5.31 -18.58 -13.91
C ASP A 48 4.77 -20.00 -14.11
N ASP A 49 4.29 -20.65 -13.05
CA ASP A 49 3.67 -21.98 -13.08
C ASP A 49 2.15 -21.95 -13.23
N ALA A 50 1.55 -20.78 -13.50
CA ALA A 50 0.11 -20.61 -13.61
C ALA A 50 -0.51 -21.66 -14.56
N THR A 51 -1.56 -22.32 -14.09
CA THR A 51 -2.28 -23.35 -14.85
C THR A 51 -2.90 -22.75 -16.12
N PRO A 52 -3.11 -23.53 -17.19
CA PRO A 52 -3.72 -23.02 -18.43
C PRO A 52 -5.07 -22.31 -18.20
N PRO A 53 -6.00 -22.83 -17.37
CA PRO A 53 -7.25 -22.12 -17.08
C PRO A 53 -7.06 -20.77 -16.39
N LEU A 54 -6.04 -20.64 -15.52
CA LEU A 54 -5.74 -19.38 -14.86
C LEU A 54 -5.19 -18.34 -15.85
N ARG A 55 -4.36 -18.76 -16.80
CA ARG A 55 -3.87 -17.89 -17.88
C ARG A 55 -5.01 -17.42 -18.79
N GLU A 56 -5.94 -18.32 -19.13
CA GLU A 56 -7.14 -17.99 -19.90
C GLU A 56 -8.00 -16.97 -19.16
N ALA A 57 -8.27 -17.19 -17.86
CA ALA A 57 -9.04 -16.28 -17.04
C ALA A 57 -8.40 -14.88 -16.93
N ALA A 58 -7.07 -14.80 -16.81
CA ALA A 58 -6.35 -13.53 -16.81
C ALA A 58 -6.41 -12.83 -18.17
N ALA A 59 -6.33 -13.57 -19.27
CA ALA A 59 -6.49 -13.02 -20.61
C ALA A 59 -7.93 -12.47 -20.82
N ASP A 60 -8.93 -13.17 -20.29
CA ASP A 60 -10.32 -12.73 -20.32
C ASP A 60 -10.54 -11.46 -19.49
N LEU A 61 -9.95 -11.38 -18.30
CA LEU A 61 -9.97 -10.18 -17.47
C LEU A 61 -9.42 -8.96 -18.21
N VAL A 62 -8.25 -9.08 -18.83
CA VAL A 62 -7.63 -7.99 -19.62
C VAL A 62 -8.56 -7.58 -20.76
N ARG A 63 -9.13 -8.53 -21.50
CA ARG A 63 -10.06 -8.26 -22.61
C ARG A 63 -11.31 -7.53 -22.14
N VAL A 64 -11.88 -7.90 -20.99
CA VAL A 64 -13.07 -7.25 -20.43
C VAL A 64 -12.75 -5.81 -20.02
N ILE A 65 -11.61 -5.57 -19.36
CA ILE A 65 -11.20 -4.23 -18.93
C ILE A 65 -10.91 -3.34 -20.14
N GLU A 66 -10.21 -3.86 -21.15
CA GLU A 66 -9.94 -3.15 -22.39
C GLU A 66 -11.24 -2.76 -23.10
N ARG A 67 -12.21 -3.68 -23.20
CA ARG A 67 -13.53 -3.40 -23.76
C ARG A 67 -14.30 -2.33 -22.99
N MET A 68 -14.19 -2.30 -21.66
CA MET A 68 -14.91 -1.34 -20.82
C MET A 68 -14.28 0.05 -20.81
N SER A 69 -12.94 0.11 -20.86
CA SER A 69 -12.19 1.34 -20.59
C SER A 69 -11.44 1.91 -21.80
N GLY A 70 -11.30 1.13 -22.88
CA GLY A 70 -10.40 1.42 -23.99
C GLY A 70 -8.92 1.21 -23.68
N ALA A 71 -8.56 0.90 -22.43
CA ALA A 71 -7.20 0.76 -21.97
C ALA A 71 -6.84 -0.70 -21.73
N ARG A 72 -5.75 -1.17 -22.33
CA ARG A 72 -5.25 -2.53 -22.16
C ARG A 72 -4.27 -2.61 -20.99
N LEU A 73 -4.61 -3.41 -19.97
CA LEU A 73 -3.69 -3.69 -18.88
C LEU A 73 -2.52 -4.56 -19.35
N ARG A 74 -1.36 -4.39 -18.71
CA ARG A 74 -0.21 -5.27 -18.96
C ARG A 74 -0.36 -6.55 -18.16
N THR A 75 0.11 -7.66 -18.71
CA THR A 75 0.26 -8.92 -17.99
C THR A 75 1.75 -9.24 -17.88
N VAL A 76 2.21 -9.55 -16.67
CA VAL A 76 3.59 -9.95 -16.41
C VAL A 76 3.61 -11.28 -15.67
N SER A 77 4.67 -12.06 -15.89
CA SER A 77 4.95 -13.22 -15.05
C SER A 77 5.69 -12.80 -13.79
N ASP A 78 5.43 -13.50 -12.69
CA ASP A 78 6.16 -13.39 -11.44
C ASP A 78 6.65 -14.79 -11.01
N PRO A 79 7.95 -14.96 -10.76
CA PRO A 79 8.52 -16.25 -10.35
C PRO A 79 8.25 -16.64 -8.89
N GLU A 80 7.57 -15.81 -8.09
CA GLU A 80 7.30 -16.06 -6.66
C GLU A 80 6.21 -17.12 -6.36
#